data_AF-A0A8T2Z7Y4-F1
#
_entry.id   AF-A0A8T2Z7Y4-F1
#
_cell.length_a   1.000
_cell.length_b   1.000
_cell.length_c   1.000
_cell.angle_alpha   90.00
_cell.angle_beta   90.00
_cell.angle_gamma   90.00
#
_symmetry.space_group_name_H-M   'P 1'
#
loop_
_entity.id
_entity.type
_entity.pdbx_description
1 polymer ?
#
loop_
_entity_poly.entity_id
_entity_poly.type
_entity_poly.pdbx_seq_one_letter_code
_entity_poly.pdbx_strand_id
1 'polypeptide(L)'
;MAIHSLTTYPASSLLLPPRKLIKSSFIQCCKTQNESIELSTNGKASFPEKSLQKQPSNNRPPRPRRIILVRHGQSQGNVDESVYTRIADPKIALTEKGKAQAEECGKRIREMIEKDEADDWKVYFYVSPYKRTRETLQNLARAFERSRIAGMREEPRLREQDFGNFQDRERMRAEKAIRMLYGRFFFRFPNGESAADVYDRVTGLSNILAFLSREEKNKAF
;
A
#
# COMPACT_ATOMS: atom_id res chain seq x y z
N MET A 1 0.01 -11.72 19.41
CA MET A 1 1.22 -11.01 18.94
C MET A 1 2.43 -11.75 19.48
N ALA A 2 3.53 -11.83 18.73
CA ALA A 2 4.81 -12.25 19.28
C ALA A 2 5.93 -11.44 18.60
N ILE A 3 6.89 -10.95 19.37
CA ILE A 3 8.14 -10.35 18.90
C ILE A 3 9.27 -11.22 19.46
N HIS A 4 10.20 -11.64 18.60
CA HIS A 4 11.45 -12.27 18.98
C HIS A 4 12.62 -11.56 18.32
N SER A 5 13.72 -11.44 19.05
CA SER A 5 15.04 -10.98 18.60
C SER A 5 15.98 -12.17 18.63
N LEU A 6 16.95 -12.25 17.70
CA LEU A 6 18.28 -12.82 17.94
C LEU A 6 19.27 -12.52 16.79
N THR A 7 20.54 -12.46 17.19
CA THR A 7 21.76 -11.99 16.54
C THR A 7 22.35 -12.97 15.51
N THR A 8 23.08 -12.42 14.53
CA THR A 8 23.68 -13.14 13.38
C THR A 8 25.21 -13.23 13.47
N TYR A 9 25.78 -14.35 12.99
CA TYR A 9 27.18 -14.44 12.56
C TYR A 9 27.26 -14.64 11.03
N PRO A 10 28.30 -14.12 10.35
CA PRO A 10 28.31 -14.01 8.89
C PRO A 10 28.77 -15.30 8.20
N ALA A 11 28.30 -15.50 6.96
CA ALA A 11 28.75 -16.56 6.07
C ALA A 11 29.93 -16.12 5.19
N SER A 12 30.84 -17.06 4.94
CA SER A 12 32.08 -16.92 4.16
C SER A 12 31.81 -16.66 2.67
N SER A 13 32.65 -15.82 2.05
CA SER A 13 32.58 -15.38 0.66
C SER A 13 33.33 -16.33 -0.29
N LEU A 14 32.66 -16.76 -1.37
CA LEU A 14 33.32 -17.35 -2.54
C LEU A 14 33.09 -16.42 -3.75
N LEU A 15 34.21 -15.99 -4.35
CA LEU A 15 34.29 -15.02 -5.45
C LEU A 15 33.99 -15.70 -6.80
N LEU A 16 33.13 -15.08 -7.61
CA LEU A 16 32.93 -15.40 -9.03
C LEU A 16 33.77 -14.45 -9.91
N PRO A 17 34.21 -14.88 -11.12
CA PRO A 17 35.13 -14.12 -11.97
C PRO A 17 34.46 -12.97 -12.74
N PRO A 18 35.22 -11.93 -13.17
CA PRO A 18 34.66 -10.69 -13.70
C PRO A 18 34.16 -10.83 -15.16
N ARG A 19 32.99 -10.25 -15.45
CA ARG A 19 32.47 -10.07 -16.82
C ARG A 19 33.07 -8.81 -17.46
N LYS A 20 33.48 -8.92 -18.72
CA LYS A 20 33.99 -7.82 -19.56
C LYS A 20 32.87 -6.82 -19.91
N LEU A 21 33.13 -5.53 -19.72
CA LEU A 21 32.27 -4.41 -20.11
C LEU A 21 32.50 -4.03 -21.58
N ILE A 22 31.43 -3.92 -22.36
CA ILE A 22 31.42 -3.35 -23.72
C ILE A 22 31.26 -1.84 -23.61
N LYS A 23 32.14 -1.09 -24.29
CA LYS A 23 32.23 0.38 -24.26
C LYS A 23 31.06 1.03 -25.01
N SER A 24 30.35 1.95 -24.34
CA SER A 24 29.51 2.96 -24.99
C SER A 24 30.33 4.23 -25.19
N SER A 25 30.23 4.81 -26.38
CA SER A 25 30.88 6.04 -26.84
C SER A 25 30.52 7.26 -25.97
N PHE A 26 31.56 7.96 -25.51
CA PHE A 26 31.49 9.23 -24.79
C PHE A 26 31.16 10.38 -25.75
N ILE A 27 30.17 11.20 -25.41
CA ILE A 27 30.02 12.53 -26.00
C ILE A 27 31.06 13.45 -25.34
N GLN A 28 31.91 14.03 -26.17
CA GLN A 28 33.06 14.84 -25.79
C GLN A 28 32.62 16.30 -25.55
N CYS A 29 32.83 16.80 -24.33
CA CYS A 29 32.81 18.22 -24.01
C CYS A 29 34.24 18.77 -24.18
N CYS A 30 34.39 19.83 -24.97
CA CYS A 30 35.69 20.45 -25.27
C CYS A 30 36.36 21.02 -23.99
N LYS A 31 37.64 20.67 -23.77
CA LYS A 31 38.57 21.39 -22.87
C LYS A 31 38.96 22.72 -23.56
N THR A 32 39.19 23.83 -22.85
CA THR A 32 40.43 24.28 -22.17
C THR A 32 40.13 25.69 -21.61
N GLN A 33 40.68 26.25 -20.52
CA GLN A 33 42.01 26.21 -19.91
C GLN A 33 41.91 26.74 -18.46
N ASN A 34 42.87 26.37 -17.61
CA ASN A 34 43.08 26.93 -16.27
C ASN A 34 43.52 28.40 -16.36
N GLU A 35 42.70 29.33 -15.89
CA GLU A 35 43.18 30.61 -15.35
C GLU A 35 42.41 30.93 -14.07
N SER A 36 43.14 31.00 -12.97
CA SER A 36 42.69 31.55 -11.69
C SER A 36 42.55 33.06 -11.86
N ILE A 37 41.33 33.54 -12.04
CA ILE A 37 41.00 34.96 -12.04
C ILE A 37 40.11 35.22 -10.83
N GLU A 38 40.65 35.98 -9.87
CA GLU A 38 39.90 36.59 -8.78
C GLU A 38 38.78 37.45 -9.38
N LEU A 39 37.53 37.05 -9.16
CA LEU A 39 36.36 37.81 -9.62
C LEU A 39 35.65 38.47 -8.44
N SER A 40 36.04 39.72 -8.24
CA SER A 40 35.18 40.88 -8.06
C SER A 40 33.69 40.62 -7.80
N THR A 41 33.25 41.16 -6.67
CA THR A 41 31.87 41.38 -6.24
C THR A 41 30.94 41.77 -7.40
N ASN A 42 29.94 40.91 -7.68
CA ASN A 42 28.59 41.34 -8.06
C ASN A 42 27.60 40.19 -7.86
N GLY A 43 27.54 39.69 -6.62
CA GLY A 43 26.51 38.77 -6.16
C GLY A 43 25.16 39.48 -5.98
N LYS A 44 24.47 39.78 -7.08
CA LYS A 44 23.05 40.17 -7.09
C LYS A 44 22.34 39.63 -8.33
N ALA A 45 22.21 38.31 -8.40
CA ALA A 45 21.18 37.67 -9.21
C ALA A 45 20.47 36.64 -8.33
N SER A 46 19.54 37.09 -7.48
CA SER A 46 18.60 36.19 -6.83
C SER A 46 17.55 35.77 -7.85
N PHE A 47 17.43 34.47 -8.11
CA PHE A 47 16.23 33.92 -8.71
C PHE A 47 15.02 34.34 -7.85
N PRO A 48 13.87 34.73 -8.44
CA PRO A 48 12.67 35.00 -7.67
C PRO A 48 12.18 33.67 -7.10
N GLU A 49 12.70 33.31 -5.93
CA GLU A 49 12.07 32.36 -5.04
C GLU A 49 10.68 32.92 -4.79
N LYS A 50 9.66 32.27 -5.36
CA LYS A 50 8.27 32.59 -5.03
C LYS A 50 8.19 32.52 -3.52
N SER A 51 8.03 33.67 -2.89
CA SER A 51 7.68 33.80 -1.50
C SER A 51 6.29 33.20 -1.33
N LEU A 52 6.24 31.87 -1.24
CA LEU A 52 5.16 31.16 -0.62
C LEU A 52 5.18 31.64 0.83
N GLN A 53 4.46 32.73 1.09
CA GLN A 53 4.00 33.06 2.41
C GLN A 53 3.37 31.78 2.95
N LYS A 54 4.13 31.11 3.81
CA LYS A 54 3.73 29.89 4.49
C LYS A 54 2.70 30.34 5.51
N GLN A 55 1.49 30.64 5.03
CA GLN A 55 0.32 30.78 5.88
C GLN A 55 0.26 29.46 6.65
N PRO A 56 0.37 29.45 7.98
CA PRO A 56 0.16 28.26 8.75
C PRO A 56 -1.34 27.98 8.71
N SER A 57 -1.86 27.55 7.56
CA SER A 57 -3.16 26.91 7.56
C SER A 57 -2.97 25.67 8.42
N ASN A 58 -3.53 25.70 9.61
CA ASN A 58 -3.54 24.60 10.55
C ASN A 58 -4.46 23.46 10.03
N ASN A 59 -4.60 23.34 8.71
CA ASN A 59 -5.36 22.36 7.96
C ASN A 59 -4.58 21.05 7.94
N ARG A 60 -4.16 20.59 9.12
CA ARG A 60 -3.80 19.20 9.27
C ARG A 60 -5.10 18.42 9.04
N PRO A 61 -5.12 17.46 8.11
CA PRO A 61 -6.31 16.66 7.88
C PRO A 61 -6.77 16.05 9.22
N PRO A 62 -8.08 16.08 9.52
CA PRO A 62 -8.60 15.61 10.80
C PRO A 62 -8.20 14.16 11.00
N ARG A 63 -7.77 13.85 12.23
CA ARG A 63 -7.30 12.52 12.60
C ARG A 63 -8.47 11.54 12.68
N PRO A 64 -8.36 10.33 12.14
CA PRO A 64 -9.40 9.33 12.32
C PRO A 64 -9.43 8.88 13.78
N ARG A 65 -10.61 8.89 14.43
CA ARG A 65 -10.79 8.29 15.77
C ARG A 65 -10.58 6.78 15.76
N ARG A 66 -10.93 6.12 14.66
CA ARG A 66 -10.88 4.65 14.53
C ARG A 66 -10.52 4.26 13.10
N ILE A 67 -9.68 3.25 12.95
CA ILE A 67 -9.40 2.57 11.68
C ILE A 67 -10.11 1.22 11.73
N ILE A 68 -10.99 0.97 10.75
CA ILE A 68 -11.76 -0.28 10.66
C ILE A 68 -11.26 -1.03 9.42
N LEU A 69 -10.71 -2.22 9.63
CA LEU A 69 -10.23 -3.08 8.55
C LEU A 69 -11.33 -4.06 8.16
N VAL A 70 -11.75 -4.03 6.90
CA VAL A 70 -12.80 -4.88 6.36
C VAL A 70 -12.23 -5.73 5.22
N ARG A 71 -12.30 -7.04 5.37
CA ARG A 71 -12.04 -7.97 4.26
C ARG A 71 -13.25 -7.99 3.33
N HIS A 72 -13.02 -8.17 2.02
CA HIS A 72 -14.10 -8.33 1.06
C HIS A 72 -15.03 -9.51 1.42
N GLY A 73 -16.30 -9.43 1.02
CA GLY A 73 -17.26 -10.53 1.15
C GLY A 73 -16.87 -11.75 0.28
N GLN A 74 -17.59 -12.86 0.42
CA GLN A 74 -17.30 -14.07 -0.37
C GLN A 74 -17.29 -13.78 -1.88
N SER A 75 -16.19 -14.17 -2.54
CA SER A 75 -16.02 -14.04 -4.00
C SER A 75 -16.25 -15.37 -4.73
N GLN A 76 -16.43 -15.29 -6.05
CA GLN A 76 -16.50 -16.47 -6.91
C GLN A 76 -15.25 -17.35 -6.75
N GLY A 77 -14.07 -16.74 -6.68
CA GLY A 77 -12.80 -17.43 -6.46
C GLY A 77 -12.66 -18.08 -5.08
N ASN A 78 -13.37 -17.59 -4.06
CA ASN A 78 -13.41 -18.25 -2.75
C ASN A 78 -14.28 -19.51 -2.75
N VAL A 79 -15.29 -19.58 -3.62
CA VAL A 79 -16.16 -20.75 -3.77
C VAL A 79 -15.52 -21.77 -4.70
N ASP A 80 -14.95 -21.31 -5.80
CA ASP A 80 -14.35 -22.11 -6.84
C ASP A 80 -12.99 -21.53 -7.26
N GLU A 81 -11.90 -22.12 -6.79
CA GLU A 81 -10.56 -21.66 -7.14
C GLU A 81 -10.25 -21.82 -8.65
N SER A 82 -11.00 -22.65 -9.40
CA SER A 82 -10.80 -22.75 -10.85
C SER A 82 -11.13 -21.43 -11.57
N VAL A 83 -11.86 -20.51 -10.93
CA VAL A 83 -12.10 -19.17 -11.45
C VAL A 83 -10.79 -18.43 -11.75
N TYR A 84 -9.73 -18.64 -10.96
CA TYR A 84 -8.44 -17.99 -11.15
C TYR A 84 -7.66 -18.49 -12.39
N THR A 85 -8.13 -19.54 -13.08
CA THR A 85 -7.55 -19.99 -14.36
C THR A 85 -8.15 -19.26 -15.56
N ARG A 86 -9.37 -18.72 -15.42
CA ARG A 86 -10.17 -18.15 -16.51
C ARG A 86 -10.47 -16.66 -16.36
N ILE A 87 -10.48 -16.15 -15.14
CA ILE A 87 -10.75 -14.75 -14.82
C ILE A 87 -9.54 -14.20 -14.08
N ALA A 88 -9.00 -13.09 -14.57
CA ALA A 88 -7.92 -12.37 -13.89
C ALA A 88 -8.35 -11.95 -12.48
N ASP A 89 -7.48 -12.13 -11.49
CA ASP A 89 -7.80 -11.90 -10.07
C ASP A 89 -8.47 -10.53 -9.79
N PRO A 90 -8.01 -9.40 -10.35
CA PRO A 90 -8.64 -8.10 -10.11
C PRO A 90 -10.12 -8.02 -10.57
N LYS A 91 -10.54 -8.91 -11.48
CA LYS A 91 -11.88 -8.94 -12.08
C LYS A 91 -12.84 -9.91 -11.40
N ILE A 92 -12.39 -10.71 -10.42
CA ILE A 92 -13.24 -11.66 -9.71
C ILE A 92 -14.29 -10.91 -8.89
N ALA A 93 -15.56 -11.28 -9.08
CA ALA A 93 -16.70 -10.65 -8.45
C ALA A 93 -17.10 -11.33 -7.13
N LEU A 94 -17.92 -10.65 -6.34
CA LEU A 94 -18.65 -11.21 -5.22
C LEU A 94 -19.73 -12.20 -5.67
N THR A 95 -20.03 -13.16 -4.81
CA THR A 95 -21.27 -13.94 -4.90
C THR A 95 -22.43 -13.15 -4.31
N GLU A 96 -23.68 -13.57 -4.53
CA GLU A 96 -24.85 -12.97 -3.86
C GLU A 96 -24.73 -13.09 -2.33
N LYS A 97 -24.19 -14.20 -1.83
CA LYS A 97 -23.85 -14.36 -0.41
C LYS A 97 -22.81 -13.32 0.04
N GLY A 98 -21.79 -13.06 -0.77
CA GLY A 98 -20.79 -12.03 -0.49
C GLY A 98 -21.35 -10.61 -0.42
N LYS A 99 -22.32 -10.29 -1.28
CA LYS A 99 -23.04 -8.99 -1.23
C LYS A 99 -23.86 -8.85 0.05
N ALA A 100 -24.61 -9.89 0.43
CA ALA A 100 -25.37 -9.89 1.68
C ALA A 100 -24.48 -9.76 2.92
N GLN A 101 -23.31 -10.44 2.93
CA GLN A 101 -22.31 -10.28 3.98
C GLN A 101 -21.81 -8.85 4.11
N ALA A 102 -21.57 -8.18 2.98
CA ALA A 102 -21.09 -6.81 2.96
C ALA A 102 -22.13 -5.81 3.48
N GLU A 103 -23.41 -6.00 3.12
CA GLU A 103 -24.52 -5.19 3.64
C GLU A 103 -24.65 -5.33 5.17
N GLU A 104 -24.65 -6.57 5.67
CA GLU A 104 -24.70 -6.85 7.10
C GLU A 104 -23.49 -6.28 7.86
N CYS A 105 -22.30 -6.38 7.26
CA CYS A 105 -21.10 -5.75 7.81
C CYS A 105 -21.25 -4.23 7.94
N GLY A 106 -21.85 -3.57 6.95
CA GLY A 106 -22.14 -2.13 7.00
C GLY A 106 -23.05 -1.75 8.16
N LYS A 107 -24.13 -2.51 8.37
CA LYS A 107 -25.07 -2.29 9.50
C LYS A 107 -24.35 -2.38 10.83
N ARG A 108 -23.55 -3.43 11.04
CA ARG A 108 -22.78 -3.61 12.29
C ARG A 108 -21.75 -2.52 12.53
N ILE A 109 -21.08 -2.04 11.48
CA ILE A 109 -20.11 -0.94 11.61
C ILE A 109 -20.83 0.35 11.99
N ARG A 110 -21.98 0.64 11.37
CA ARG A 110 -22.79 1.81 11.73
C ARG A 110 -23.21 1.74 13.20
N GLU A 111 -23.79 0.62 13.63
CA GLU A 111 -24.19 0.42 15.04
C GLU A 111 -23.02 0.58 16.01
N MET A 112 -21.83 0.10 15.64
CA MET A 112 -20.62 0.25 16.44
C MET A 112 -20.22 1.72 16.60
N ILE A 113 -20.32 2.53 15.53
CA ILE A 113 -19.97 3.96 15.56
C ILE A 113 -21.02 4.76 16.33
N GLU A 114 -22.30 4.46 16.15
CA GLU A 114 -23.40 5.17 16.84
C GLU A 114 -23.37 4.95 18.36
N LYS A 115 -22.82 3.82 18.83
CA LYS A 115 -22.59 3.56 20.27
C LYS A 115 -21.52 4.43 20.91
N ASP A 116 -20.69 5.13 20.14
CA ASP A 116 -19.65 5.99 20.68
C ASP A 116 -20.18 7.36 21.18
N GLU A 117 -21.51 7.60 21.11
CA GLU A 117 -22.21 8.82 21.57
C GLU A 117 -21.67 10.15 20.98
N ALA A 118 -20.96 10.08 19.85
CA ALA A 118 -20.47 11.25 19.13
C ALA A 118 -21.45 11.61 18.00
N ASP A 119 -22.09 12.78 18.06
CA ASP A 119 -23.12 13.14 17.06
C ASP A 119 -22.58 13.55 15.69
N ASP A 120 -21.30 13.92 15.58
CA ASP A 120 -20.69 14.54 14.41
C ASP A 120 -19.79 13.60 13.58
N TRP A 121 -19.87 12.28 13.82
CA TRP A 121 -19.01 11.31 13.13
C TRP A 121 -19.19 11.33 11.60
N LYS A 122 -18.07 11.08 10.90
CA LYS A 122 -17.99 10.84 9.46
C LYS A 122 -17.13 9.61 9.18
N VAL A 123 -17.43 8.93 8.08
CA VAL A 123 -16.63 7.82 7.56
C VAL A 123 -15.92 8.22 6.27
N TYR A 124 -14.66 7.81 6.13
CA TYR A 124 -13.90 7.94 4.90
C TYR A 124 -13.44 6.55 4.46
N PHE A 125 -13.77 6.17 3.23
CA PHE A 125 -13.50 4.82 2.73
C PHE A 125 -12.21 4.77 1.92
N TYR A 126 -11.33 3.83 2.27
CA TYR A 126 -10.22 3.41 1.42
C TYR A 126 -10.52 2.01 0.89
N VAL A 127 -10.41 1.82 -0.43
CA VAL A 127 -10.78 0.56 -1.08
C VAL A 127 -9.72 0.10 -2.06
N SER A 128 -9.44 -1.19 -2.09
CA SER A 128 -8.62 -1.80 -3.13
C SER A 128 -9.31 -1.67 -4.50
N PRO A 129 -8.56 -1.52 -5.60
CA PRO A 129 -9.12 -1.42 -6.94
C PRO A 129 -9.80 -2.71 -7.45
N TYR A 130 -9.72 -3.81 -6.71
CA TYR A 130 -10.28 -5.09 -7.14
C TYR A 130 -11.82 -5.08 -7.15
N LYS A 131 -12.42 -5.78 -8.11
CA LYS A 131 -13.88 -5.80 -8.27
C LYS A 131 -14.60 -6.24 -7.00
N ARG A 132 -14.17 -7.35 -6.39
CA ARG A 132 -14.73 -7.85 -5.11
C ARG A 132 -14.68 -6.85 -3.96
N THR A 133 -13.64 -6.02 -3.87
CA THR A 133 -13.52 -5.00 -2.80
C THR A 133 -14.41 -3.80 -3.09
N ARG A 134 -14.51 -3.37 -4.36
CA ARG A 134 -15.44 -2.32 -4.79
C ARG A 134 -16.89 -2.73 -4.58
N GLU A 135 -17.27 -3.95 -4.96
CA GLU A 135 -18.62 -4.49 -4.73
C GLU A 135 -18.92 -4.66 -3.23
N THR A 136 -17.92 -5.03 -2.42
CA THR A 136 -18.08 -5.06 -0.95
C THR A 136 -18.42 -3.66 -0.45
N LEU A 137 -17.63 -2.65 -0.83
CA LEU A 137 -17.88 -1.28 -0.41
C LEU A 137 -19.25 -0.76 -0.88
N GLN A 138 -19.65 -1.06 -2.12
CA GLN A 138 -20.95 -0.64 -2.66
C GLN A 138 -22.13 -1.15 -1.83
N ASN A 139 -22.07 -2.39 -1.34
CA ASN A 139 -23.13 -2.96 -0.50
C ASN A 139 -23.02 -2.49 0.95
N LEU A 140 -21.81 -2.42 1.49
CA LEU A 140 -21.52 -1.95 2.85
C LEU A 140 -21.95 -0.49 3.06
N ALA A 141 -21.65 0.39 2.09
CA ALA A 141 -21.92 1.82 2.17
C ALA A 141 -23.42 2.15 2.21
N ARG A 142 -24.31 1.21 1.85
CA ARG A 142 -25.77 1.40 1.92
C ARG A 142 -26.28 1.62 3.34
N ALA A 143 -25.55 1.14 4.34
CA ALA A 143 -25.90 1.38 5.73
C ALA A 143 -25.69 2.84 6.15
N PHE A 144 -24.92 3.62 5.39
CA PHE A 144 -24.52 4.99 5.74
C PHE A 144 -25.28 6.03 4.91
N GLU A 145 -25.77 7.06 5.58
CA GLU A 145 -26.30 8.23 4.92
C GLU A 145 -25.20 9.00 4.18
N ARG A 146 -25.52 9.61 3.04
CA ARG A 146 -24.54 10.39 2.25
C ARG A 146 -23.91 11.51 3.07
N SER A 147 -24.68 12.15 3.96
CA SER A 147 -24.20 13.18 4.88
C SER A 147 -23.09 12.67 5.79
N ARG A 148 -23.07 11.38 6.15
CA ARG A 148 -22.09 10.75 7.03
C ARG A 148 -20.82 10.29 6.30
N ILE A 149 -20.79 10.35 4.97
CA ILE A 149 -19.63 9.91 4.17
C ILE A 149 -18.78 11.13 3.80
N ALA A 150 -17.60 11.25 4.42
CA ALA A 150 -16.64 12.31 4.10
C ALA A 150 -15.96 12.12 2.74
N GLY A 151 -15.86 10.88 2.27
CA GLY A 151 -15.28 10.58 0.97
C GLY A 151 -14.92 9.11 0.77
N MET A 152 -14.43 8.82 -0.42
CA MET A 152 -13.95 7.50 -0.82
C MET A 152 -12.71 7.68 -1.70
N ARG A 153 -11.70 6.83 -1.51
CA ARG A 153 -10.50 6.78 -2.33
C ARG A 153 -10.11 5.35 -2.65
N GLU A 154 -9.79 5.10 -3.91
CA GLU A 154 -9.11 3.86 -4.29
C GLU A 154 -7.63 3.92 -3.91
N GLU A 155 -7.14 2.86 -3.27
CA GLU A 155 -5.76 2.73 -2.83
C GLU A 155 -5.15 1.43 -3.37
N PRO A 156 -4.37 1.50 -4.47
CA PRO A 156 -3.74 0.34 -5.08
C PRO A 156 -2.81 -0.46 -4.16
N ARG A 157 -2.32 0.13 -3.07
CA ARG A 157 -1.52 -0.56 -2.05
C ARG A 157 -2.34 -1.53 -1.20
N LEU A 158 -3.68 -1.46 -1.22
CA LEU A 158 -4.60 -2.37 -0.52
C LEU A 158 -4.93 -3.65 -1.31
N ARG A 159 -4.38 -3.83 -2.52
CA ARG A 159 -4.60 -5.05 -3.32
C ARG A 159 -4.17 -6.32 -2.58
N GLU A 160 -4.74 -7.47 -2.94
CA GLU A 160 -4.31 -8.75 -2.37
C GLU A 160 -2.90 -9.11 -2.81
N GLN A 161 -2.27 -10.08 -2.13
CA GLN A 161 -0.98 -10.62 -2.56
C GLN A 161 -1.12 -11.21 -3.96
N ASP A 162 -0.25 -10.81 -4.86
CA ASP A 162 -0.21 -11.39 -6.21
C ASP A 162 0.42 -12.80 -6.16
N PHE A 163 -0.28 -13.79 -6.72
CA PHE A 163 0.20 -15.17 -6.84
C PHE A 163 0.64 -15.52 -8.29
N GLY A 164 0.72 -14.52 -9.17
CA GLY A 164 0.97 -14.68 -10.60
C GLY A 164 -0.28 -14.52 -11.46
N ASN A 165 -0.09 -14.38 -12.78
CA ASN A 165 -1.14 -14.02 -13.75
C ASN A 165 -2.37 -14.94 -13.73
N PHE A 166 -2.17 -16.20 -14.12
CA PHE A 166 -3.20 -17.24 -14.11
C PHE A 166 -2.71 -18.38 -13.22
N GLN A 167 -3.60 -18.82 -12.33
CA GLN A 167 -3.27 -19.77 -11.29
C GLN A 167 -3.64 -21.18 -11.75
N ASP A 168 -2.76 -21.81 -12.54
CA ASP A 168 -2.89 -23.24 -12.84
C ASP A 168 -2.95 -24.02 -11.52
N ARG A 169 -3.93 -24.91 -11.40
CA ARG A 169 -4.26 -25.58 -10.14
C ARG A 169 -3.15 -26.51 -9.68
N GLU A 170 -2.51 -27.23 -10.59
CA GLU A 170 -1.46 -28.19 -10.25
C GLU A 170 -0.17 -27.45 -9.90
N ARG A 171 0.21 -26.47 -10.72
CA ARG A 171 1.36 -25.62 -10.44
C ARG A 171 1.21 -24.90 -9.11
N MET A 172 0.05 -24.28 -8.84
CA MET A 172 -0.19 -23.59 -7.58
C MET A 172 -0.14 -24.51 -6.36
N ARG A 173 -0.57 -25.78 -6.49
CA ARG A 173 -0.40 -26.76 -5.40
C ARG A 173 1.07 -27.06 -5.14
N ALA A 174 1.86 -27.27 -6.20
CA ALA A 174 3.30 -27.51 -6.08
C ALA A 174 4.00 -26.30 -5.43
N GLU A 175 3.74 -25.08 -5.91
CA GLU A 175 4.30 -23.84 -5.33
C GLU A 175 3.91 -23.66 -3.86
N LYS A 176 2.64 -23.95 -3.50
CA LYS A 176 2.18 -23.90 -2.11
C LYS A 176 2.92 -24.91 -1.23
N ALA A 177 3.24 -26.10 -1.75
CA ALA A 177 4.02 -27.11 -1.02
C ALA A 177 5.48 -26.67 -0.82
N ILE A 178 6.12 -26.14 -1.86
CA ILE A 178 7.49 -25.59 -1.77
C ILE A 178 7.54 -24.44 -0.78
N ARG A 179 6.54 -23.54 -0.80
CA ARG A 179 6.41 -22.45 0.16
C ARG A 179 6.38 -22.92 1.62
N MET A 180 5.74 -24.06 1.90
CA MET A 180 5.70 -24.62 3.25
C MET A 180 7.07 -25.10 3.72
N LEU A 181 7.91 -25.59 2.79
CA LEU A 181 9.29 -25.99 3.08
C LEU A 181 10.23 -24.79 3.23
N TYR A 182 10.11 -23.80 2.33
CA TYR A 182 10.99 -22.62 2.32
C TYR A 182 10.69 -21.63 3.44
N GLY A 183 9.42 -21.49 3.81
CA GLY A 183 8.94 -20.49 4.77
C GLY A 183 8.10 -19.40 4.12
N ARG A 184 7.04 -18.98 4.81
CA ARG A 184 5.97 -18.17 4.21
C ARG A 184 6.35 -16.73 3.88
N PHE A 185 7.25 -16.12 4.65
CA PHE A 185 7.46 -14.66 4.59
C PHE A 185 8.25 -14.22 3.34
N PHE A 186 9.37 -14.89 3.08
CA PHE A 186 10.26 -14.53 1.97
C PHE A 186 10.02 -15.33 0.68
N PHE A 187 9.20 -16.39 0.72
CA PHE A 187 8.88 -17.14 -0.49
C PHE A 187 8.13 -16.27 -1.49
N ARG A 188 8.65 -16.20 -2.72
CA ARG A 188 8.07 -15.45 -3.83
C ARG A 188 7.46 -16.41 -4.85
N PHE A 189 6.18 -16.22 -5.15
CA PHE A 189 5.54 -16.97 -6.23
C PHE A 189 6.09 -16.55 -7.59
N PRO A 190 6.22 -17.46 -8.56
CA PRO A 190 6.60 -17.10 -9.93
C PRO A 190 5.64 -16.06 -10.51
N ASN A 191 6.18 -14.96 -11.02
CA ASN A 191 5.42 -13.79 -11.50
C ASN A 191 4.50 -13.14 -10.45
N GLY A 192 4.69 -13.43 -9.16
CA GLY A 192 3.88 -12.89 -8.07
C GLY A 192 4.69 -12.09 -7.05
N GLU A 193 4.08 -11.90 -5.88
CA GLU A 193 4.60 -11.22 -4.71
C GLU A 193 4.99 -12.24 -3.61
N SER A 194 6.02 -11.92 -2.84
CA SER A 194 6.29 -12.53 -1.53
C SER A 194 5.54 -11.76 -0.44
N ALA A 195 5.44 -12.31 0.78
CA ALA A 195 4.82 -11.57 1.89
C ALA A 195 5.67 -10.37 2.32
N ALA A 196 6.99 -10.40 2.08
CA ALA A 196 7.87 -9.24 2.27
C ALA A 196 7.51 -8.09 1.30
N ASP A 197 7.27 -8.38 0.02
CA ASP A 197 6.81 -7.36 -0.94
C ASP A 197 5.47 -6.74 -0.50
N VAL A 198 4.55 -7.57 0.01
CA VAL A 198 3.27 -7.11 0.57
C VAL A 198 3.49 -6.22 1.80
N TYR A 199 4.39 -6.61 2.69
CA TYR A 199 4.74 -5.83 3.87
C TYR A 199 5.27 -4.44 3.49
N ASP A 200 6.21 -4.38 2.55
CA ASP A 200 6.84 -3.13 2.11
C ASP A 200 5.83 -2.14 1.51
N ARG A 201 4.86 -2.62 0.70
CA ARG A 201 3.81 -1.71 0.18
C ARG A 201 2.81 -1.26 1.23
N VAL A 202 2.52 -2.10 2.23
CA VAL A 202 1.57 -1.77 3.30
C VAL A 202 2.20 -0.82 4.32
N THR A 203 3.51 -0.90 4.59
CA THR A 203 4.19 0.04 5.50
C THR A 203 4.09 1.49 5.00
N GLY A 204 4.19 1.70 3.69
CA GLY A 204 3.96 3.00 3.07
C GLY A 204 2.54 3.54 3.26
N LEU A 205 1.53 2.68 3.43
CA LEU A 205 0.16 3.08 3.75
C LEU A 205 -0.03 3.32 5.25
N SER A 206 0.53 2.44 6.09
CA SER A 206 0.50 2.59 7.54
C SER A 206 1.13 3.91 7.98
N ASN A 207 2.19 4.36 7.32
CA ASN A 207 2.77 5.68 7.59
C ASN A 207 1.83 6.83 7.26
N ILE A 208 1.02 6.72 6.20
CA ILE A 208 -0.01 7.71 5.85
C ILE A 208 -1.10 7.71 6.91
N LEU A 209 -1.62 6.53 7.27
CA LEU A 209 -2.67 6.40 8.29
C LEU A 209 -2.19 6.78 9.70
N ALA A 210 -0.92 6.50 10.01
CA ALA A 210 -0.29 6.85 11.28
C ALA A 210 0.09 8.34 11.36
N PHE A 211 0.50 8.96 10.26
CA PHE A 211 0.65 10.42 10.19
C PHE A 211 -0.69 11.12 10.44
N LEU A 212 -1.78 10.56 9.91
CA LEU A 212 -3.12 11.00 10.23
C LEU A 212 -3.50 10.73 11.70
N SER A 213 -2.88 9.81 12.43
CA SER A 213 -3.28 9.47 13.81
C SER A 213 -2.36 9.98 14.93
N ARG A 214 -1.10 10.33 14.66
CA ARG A 214 -0.07 10.56 15.70
C ARG A 214 0.39 12.01 15.78
N GLU A 215 -0.11 12.78 16.77
CA GLU A 215 0.62 13.73 17.63
C GLU A 215 -0.29 14.16 18.79
N GLU A 216 -0.28 13.41 19.90
CA GLU A 216 -0.81 13.88 21.18
C GLU A 216 0.26 13.90 22.29
N LYS A 217 1.53 13.64 21.98
CA LYS A 217 2.55 13.42 23.03
C LYS A 217 3.65 14.47 23.18
N ASN A 218 3.59 15.61 22.49
CA ASN A 218 4.61 16.67 22.60
C ASN A 218 4.07 18.03 23.09
N LYS A 219 2.97 18.06 23.86
CA LYS A 219 2.47 19.29 24.52
C LYS A 219 2.31 19.14 26.04
N ALA A 220 3.17 18.32 26.65
CA ALA A 220 3.29 18.26 28.10
C ALA A 220 4.78 18.20 28.46
N PHE A 221 5.45 19.35 28.40
CA PHE A 221 6.56 19.79 29.26
C PHE A 221 6.71 21.30 29.08
#